data_AF-E6X1P6-F1
#
_entry.id   AF-E6X1P6-F1
#
_cell.length_a   1.000
_cell.length_b   1.000
_cell.length_c   1.000
_cell.angle_alpha   90.00
_cell.angle_beta   90.00
_cell.angle_gamma   90.00
#
_symmetry.space_group_name_H-M   'P 1'
#
loop_
_entity.id
_entity.type
_entity.pdbx_description
1 polymer ?
#
loop_
_entity_poly.entity_id
_entity_poly.type
_entity_poly.pdbx_seq_one_letter_code
_entity_poly.pdbx_strand_id
1 'polypeptide(L)' 'MARTLGEQLDNVQEAIFKLESGRAASYEIEGRKMTYHDLSTLYRRESDLLRRIEKYGRDYIPGQNAKPLSRIALVSFS' A
#
# COMPACT_ATOMS: atom_id res chain seq x y z
N MET A 1 8.72 10.76 8.65
CA MET A 1 7.54 11.19 7.87
C MET A 1 6.61 10.00 7.71
N ALA A 2 5.30 10.18 7.84
CA ALA A 2 4.34 9.10 7.65
C ALA A 2 4.18 8.81 6.15
N ARG A 3 4.20 7.52 5.76
CA ARG A 3 4.14 7.10 4.35
C ARG A 3 2.70 7.10 3.83
N THR A 4 2.50 7.56 2.60
CA THR A 4 1.19 7.49 1.93
C THR A 4 0.82 6.04 1.63
N LEU A 5 -0.46 5.75 1.36
CA LEU A 5 -0.88 4.42 0.92
C LEU A 5 -0.18 4.01 -0.38
N GLY A 6 0.06 4.96 -1.29
CA GLY A 6 0.83 4.72 -2.51
C GLY A 6 2.26 4.29 -2.23
N GLU A 7 2.97 5.02 -1.36
CA GLU A 7 4.34 4.67 -0.98
C GLU A 7 4.39 3.31 -0.26
N GLN A 8 3.37 3.00 0.54
CA GLN A 8 3.26 1.69 1.18
C GLN A 8 3.03 0.58 0.14
N LEU A 9 2.19 0.82 -0.86
CA LEU A 9 1.93 -0.13 -1.95
C LEU A 9 3.20 -0.39 -2.77
N ASP A 10 3.91 0.67 -3.17
CA ASP A 10 5.15 0.55 -3.96
C ASP A 10 6.20 -0.29 -3.24
N ASN A 11 6.38 -0.06 -1.93
CA ASN A 11 7.31 -0.86 -1.11
C ASN A 11 6.92 -2.34 -1.06
N VAL A 12 5.63 -2.65 -0.93
CA VAL A 12 5.14 -4.04 -0.90
C VAL A 12 5.35 -4.71 -2.25
N GLN A 13 5.04 -4.03 -3.35
CA GLN A 13 5.22 -4.55 -4.70
C GLN A 13 6.70 -4.77 -5.03
N GLU A 14 7.57 -3.85 -4.61
CA GLU A 14 9.02 -4.01 -4.79
C GLU A 14 9.54 -5.22 -4.00
N ALA A 15 9.05 -5.43 -2.77
CA ALA A 15 9.42 -6.57 -1.95
C ALA A 15 8.96 -7.90 -2.59
N ILE A 16 7.71 -7.96 -3.07
CA ILE A 16 7.17 -9.13 -3.81
C ILE A 16 8.06 -9.40 -5.01
N PHE A 17 8.30 -8.40 -5.87
CA PHE A 17 9.13 -8.57 -7.06
C PHE A 17 10.54 -9.07 -6.74
N LYS A 18 11.20 -8.54 -5.70
CA LYS A 18 12.54 -8.95 -5.29
C LYS A 18 12.59 -10.37 -4.72
N LEU A 19 11.57 -10.78 -3.97
CA LEU A 19 11.44 -12.12 -3.41
C LEU A 19 11.09 -13.15 -4.51
N GLU A 20 10.18 -12.83 -5.41
CA GLU A 20 9.77 -13.71 -6.51
C GLU A 20 10.83 -13.88 -7.58
N SER A 21 11.55 -12.80 -7.92
CA SER A 21 12.67 -12.87 -8.86
C SER A 21 13.90 -13.59 -8.30
N GLY A 22 13.86 -14.04 -7.04
CA GLY A 22 14.99 -14.67 -6.36
C GLY A 22 16.19 -13.73 -6.15
N ARG A 23 16.01 -12.42 -6.39
CA ARG A 23 17.07 -11.41 -6.27
C ARG A 23 17.36 -11.05 -4.81
N ALA A 24 16.44 -11.35 -3.89
CA ALA A 24 16.62 -11.16 -2.47
C ALA A 24 16.19 -12.41 -1.68
N ALA A 25 17.05 -12.89 -0.78
CA ALA A 25 16.69 -13.93 0.19
C ALA A 25 15.70 -13.43 1.26
N SER A 26 15.69 -12.12 1.50
CA SER A 26 14.81 -11.45 2.45
C SER A 26 14.72 -9.96 2.19
N TYR A 27 13.59 -9.34 2.50
CA TYR A 27 13.36 -7.90 2.37
C TYR A 27 12.77 -7.34 3.67
N GLU A 28 13.22 -6.18 4.14
CA GLU A 28 12.72 -5.58 5.38
C GLU A 28 11.57 -4.62 5.10
N ILE A 29 10.39 -4.92 5.64
CA ILE A 29 9.21 -4.04 5.59
C ILE A 29 8.83 -3.67 7.01
N GLU A 30 8.85 -2.37 7.32
CA GLU A 30 8.43 -1.83 8.63
C GLU A 30 9.14 -2.48 9.83
N GLY A 31 10.44 -2.72 9.72
CA GLY A 31 11.24 -3.34 10.79
C GLY A 31 11.06 -4.86 10.89
N ARG A 32 10.31 -5.49 9.97
CA ARG A 32 10.15 -6.94 9.90
C ARG A 32 10.83 -7.49 8.66
N LYS A 33 11.67 -8.50 8.87
CA LYS A 33 12.32 -9.25 7.80
C LYS A 33 11.30 -10.22 7.18
N MET A 34 10.95 -9.97 5.93
CA MET A 34 10.07 -10.80 5.12
C MET A 34 10.90 -11.70 4.22
N THR A 35 10.47 -12.95 4.06
CA THR A 35 11.12 -13.98 3.24
C THR A 35 10.15 -14.50 2.18
N TYR A 36 10.61 -15.42 1.34
CA TYR A 36 9.77 -16.05 0.32
C TYR A 36 8.51 -16.73 0.91
N HIS A 37 8.61 -17.30 2.12
CA HIS A 37 7.47 -17.88 2.83
C HIS A 37 6.40 -16.84 3.23
N ASP A 38 6.79 -15.57 3.33
CA ASP A 38 5.92 -14.46 3.69
C ASP A 38 5.23 -13.82 2.46
N LEU A 39 5.48 -14.31 1.24
CA LEU A 39 4.84 -13.80 0.02
C LEU A 39 3.31 -13.81 0.13
N SER A 40 2.73 -14.85 0.73
CA SER A 40 1.28 -14.91 0.96
C SER A 40 0.76 -13.76 1.85
N THR A 41 1.57 -13.31 2.81
CA THR A 41 1.27 -12.15 3.67
C THR A 41 1.44 -10.85 2.89
N LEU A 42 2.46 -10.74 2.04
CA LEU A 42 2.70 -9.58 1.20
C LEU A 42 1.57 -9.36 0.19
N TYR A 43 1.09 -10.43 -0.46
CA TYR A 43 -0.05 -10.35 -1.37
C TYR A 43 -1.36 -9.92 -0.71
N ARG A 44 -1.63 -10.39 0.51
CA ARG A 44 -2.78 -9.91 1.30
C ARG A 44 -2.64 -8.43 1.63
N ARG A 45 -1.43 -8.02 2.02
CA ARG A 45 -1.14 -6.63 2.33
C ARG A 45 -1.26 -5.71 1.12
N GLU A 46 -0.81 -6.15 -0.05
CA GLU A 46 -1.01 -5.46 -1.33
C GLU A 46 -2.50 -5.27 -1.62
N SER A 47 -3.29 -6.35 -1.51
CA SER A 47 -4.75 -6.30 -1.73
C SER A 47 -5.45 -5.33 -0.76
N ASP A 48 -5.04 -5.32 0.52
CA ASP A 48 -5.54 -4.38 1.52
C ASP A 48 -5.21 -2.93 1.17
N LEU A 49 -3.97 -2.67 0.73
CA LEU A 49 -3.54 -1.34 0.32
C LEU A 49 -4.31 -0.86 -0.92
N LEU A 50 -4.51 -1.72 -1.92
CA LEU A 50 -5.32 -1.40 -3.10
C LEU A 50 -6.76 -1.03 -2.71
N ARG A 51 -7.42 -1.82 -1.85
CA ARG A 51 -8.76 -1.50 -1.36
C ARG A 51 -8.82 -0.15 -0.61
N ARG A 52 -7.78 0.16 0.16
CA ARG A 52 -7.70 1.45 0.87
C ARG A 52 -7.43 2.59 -0.10
N ILE A 53 -6.59 2.40 -1.12
CA ILE A 53 -6.34 3.41 -2.16
C ILE A 53 -7.62 3.69 -2.94
N GLU A 54 -8.42 2.67 -3.28
CA GLU A 54 -9.72 2.87 -3.93
C GLU A 54 -10.67 3.73 -3.08
N LYS A 55 -10.62 3.57 -1.75
CA LYS A 55 -11.49 4.28 -0.81
C LYS A 55 -10.99 5.68 -0.43
N TYR A 56 -9.68 5.87 -0.31
CA TYR A 56 -9.06 7.05 0.31
C TYR A 56 -8.14 7.84 -0.64
N GLY A 57 -7.76 7.26 -1.77
CA GLY A 57 -6.76 7.81 -2.68
C GLY A 57 -5.34 7.39 -2.33
N ARG A 58 -4.44 7.51 -3.30
CA ARG A 58 -3.04 7.12 -3.20
C ARG A 58 -2.26 7.99 -2.21
N ASP A 59 -2.60 9.27 -2.13
CA ASP A 59 -1.94 10.28 -1.28
C ASP A 59 -2.45 10.27 0.18
N TYR A 60 -3.35 9.33 0.52
CA TYR A 60 -3.85 9.20 1.89
C TYR A 60 -2.74 8.74 2.83
N ILE A 61 -2.63 9.40 3.98
CA ILE A 61 -1.72 9.02 5.07
C ILE A 61 -2.59 8.57 6.26
N PRO A 62 -2.54 7.29 6.66
CA PRO A 62 -3.27 6.81 7.84
C PRO A 62 -2.95 7.63 9.08
N GLY A 63 -3.99 8.15 9.75
CA GLY A 63 -3.85 8.95 10.96
C GLY A 63 -3.47 10.42 10.76
N GLN A 64 -3.12 10.86 9.54
CA GLN A 64 -2.88 12.28 9.23
C GLN A 64 -3.96 12.87 8.31
N ASN A 65 -4.41 12.12 7.30
CA ASN A 65 -5.41 12.58 6.33
C ASN A 65 -6.74 11.85 6.52
N ALA A 66 -7.27 11.75 7.76
CA ALA A 66 -8.43 10.90 8.13
C ALA A 66 -9.75 11.11 7.34
N LYS A 67 -9.82 12.08 6.42
CA LYS A 67 -10.99 12.28 5.57
C LYS A 67 -10.87 11.40 4.32
N PRO A 68 -11.83 10.48 4.05
CA PRO A 68 -11.92 9.83 2.75
C PRO A 68 -12.04 10.89 1.66
N LEU A 69 -11.47 10.62 0.47
CA LEU A 69 -11.83 11.35 -0.74
C LEU A 69 -13.35 11.30 -0.81
N SER A 70 -13.98 12.43 -0.49
CA SER A 70 -15.41 12.60 -0.56
C SER A 70 -15.84 12.18 -1.96
N ARG A 71 -16.48 11.01 -2.03
CA ARG A 71 -17.19 10.58 -3.23
C ARG A 71 -18.07 11.74 -3.63
N ILE A 72 -17.91 12.15 -4.88
CA ILE A 72 -18.84 13.01 -5.62
C ILE A 72 -18.74 14.47 -5.20
N ALA A 73 -17.87 15.21 -5.89
CA ALA A 73 -18.26 16.56 -6.29
C ALA A 73 -19.56 16.42 -7.09
N LEU A 74 -20.70 16.58 -6.41
CA LEU A 74 -21.97 16.87 -7.07
C LEU A 74 -21.73 18.22 -7.73
N VAL A 75 -21.32 18.18 -8.99
CA VAL A 75 -21.30 19.36 -9.84
C VAL A 75 -22.77 19.72 -10.04
N SER A 76 -23.31 20.52 -9.13
CA SER A 76 -24.59 21.18 -9.31
C SER A 76 -24.33 22.32 -10.28
N PHE A 77 -24.70 22.12 -11.55
CA PHE A 77 -24.84 23.25 -12.47
C PHE A 77 -26.19 23.92 -12.14
N SER A 78 -26.11 25.14 -11.63
CA SER A 78 -27.24 26.07 -11.51
C SER A 78 -27.52 26.75 -12.85
#